data_AF-X1EUG6-F1
#
_entry.id   AF-X1EUG6-F1
#
_cell.length_a   1.000
_cell.length_b   1.000
_cell.length_c   1.000
_cell.angle_alpha   90.00
_cell.angle_beta   90.00
_cell.angle_gamma   90.00
#
_symmetry.space_group_name_H-M   'P 1'
#
loop_
_entity.id
_entity.type
_entity.pdbx_description
1 polymer ?
#
loop_
_entity_poly.entity_id
_entity_poly.type
_entity_poly.pdbx_seq_one_letter_code
_entity_poly.pdbx_strand_id
1 'polypeptide(L)' 'MALLIGVSQVHISQFETGGLISSEIQTKKITEILDIGPGTLNKELHQFYEARKKELKKRIEEG' A
#
# COMPACT_ATOMS: atom_id res chain seq x y z
N MET A 1 13.97 -1.70 -2.61
CA MET A 1 12.83 -1.54 -1.69
C MET A 1 12.69 -2.71 -0.71
N ALA A 2 12.46 -3.94 -1.16
CA ALA A 2 12.20 -5.12 -0.29
C ALA A 2 13.25 -5.36 0.79
N LEU A 3 14.54 -5.34 0.41
CA LEU A 3 15.66 -5.51 1.32
C LEU A 3 15.77 -4.39 2.37
N LEU A 4 15.45 -3.14 2.00
CA LEU A 4 15.53 -1.96 2.88
C LEU A 4 14.42 -1.96 3.95
N ILE A 5 13.23 -2.42 3.56
CA ILE A 5 12.07 -2.50 4.45
C ILE A 5 12.15 -3.78 5.31
N GLY A 6 12.98 -4.75 4.92
CA GLY A 6 13.17 -6.02 5.62
C GLY A 6 12.03 -7.01 5.38
N VAL A 7 11.47 -7.00 4.17
CA VAL A 7 10.34 -7.85 3.75
C VAL A 7 10.67 -8.58 2.46
N SER A 8 9.95 -9.67 2.17
CA SER A 8 10.12 -10.37 0.91
C SER A 8 9.63 -9.54 -0.28
N GLN A 9 10.17 -9.81 -1.47
CA GLN A 9 9.71 -9.15 -2.70
C GLN A 9 8.23 -9.46 -3.00
N VAL A 10 7.75 -10.65 -2.61
CA VAL A 10 6.33 -11.02 -2.69
C VAL A 10 5.48 -10.13 -1.80
N HIS A 11 5.93 -9.82 -0.59
CA HIS A 11 5.26 -8.89 0.32
C HIS A 11 5.12 -7.49 -0.29
N ILE A 12 6.18 -6.97 -0.93
CA ILE A 12 6.12 -5.68 -1.63
C ILE A 12 5.14 -5.73 -2.78
N SER A 13 5.19 -6.78 -3.59
CA SER A 13 4.27 -6.91 -4.74
C SER A 13 2.81 -6.95 -4.29
N GLN A 14 2.50 -7.63 -3.18
CA GLN A 14 1.16 -7.61 -2.58
C GLN A 14 0.78 -6.24 -2.03
N PHE A 15 1.71 -5.51 -1.42
CA PHE A 15 1.46 -4.15 -0.95
C PHE A 15 1.20 -3.18 -2.12
N GLU A 16 2.04 -3.19 -3.16
CA GLU A 16 1.90 -2.36 -4.36
C GLU A 16 0.60 -2.62 -5.12
N THR A 17 0.09 -3.86 -5.07
CA THR A 17 -1.17 -4.23 -5.71
C THR A 17 -2.40 -4.01 -4.82
N GLY A 18 -2.19 -3.62 -3.55
CA GLY A 18 -3.26 -3.43 -2.56
C GLY A 18 -3.82 -4.71 -1.96
N GLY A 19 -3.12 -5.83 -2.09
CA GLY A 19 -3.47 -7.12 -1.49
C GLY A 19 -3.02 -7.28 -0.04
N LEU A 20 -2.17 -6.37 0.48
CA LEU A 20 -1.63 -6.43 1.83
C LEU A 20 -1.52 -5.04 2.45
N ILE A 21 -1.94 -4.91 3.71
CA ILE A 21 -1.74 -3.70 4.52
C ILE A 21 -0.42 -3.82 5.27
N SER A 22 0.44 -2.80 5.15
CA SER A 22 1.72 -2.72 5.89
C SER A 22 1.51 -2.66 7.40
N SER A 23 2.37 -3.32 8.17
CA SER A 23 2.42 -3.17 9.63
C SER A 23 3.00 -1.80 10.03
N GLU A 24 2.74 -1.32 11.25
CA GLU A 24 3.29 -0.04 11.74
C GLU A 24 4.81 0.07 11.58
N ILE A 25 5.55 -1.02 11.84
CA ILE A 25 7.01 -1.06 11.70
C ILE A 25 7.42 -0.86 10.23
N GLN A 26 6.68 -1.46 9.29
CA GLN A 26 6.94 -1.32 7.86
C GLN A 26 6.56 0.08 7.38
N THR A 27 5.40 0.60 7.81
CA THR A 27 4.95 1.96 7.53
C THR A 27 6.00 2.98 7.99
N LYS A 28 6.55 2.80 9.19
CA LYS A 28 7.62 3.66 9.73
C LYS A 28 8.88 3.63 8.87
N LYS A 29 9.34 2.43 8.46
CA LYS A 29 10.49 2.30 7.56
C LYS A 29 10.23 2.92 6.18
N ILE A 30 9.02 2.77 5.65
CA ILE A 30 8.63 3.37 4.35
C ILE A 30 8.64 4.90 4.47
N THR A 31 8.08 5.46 5.54
CA THR A 31 8.09 6.91 5.79
C THR A 31 9.49 7.47 5.96
N GLU A 32 10.39 6.72 6.60
CA GLU A 32 11.81 7.09 6.76
C GLU A 32 12.57 7.03 5.41
N ILE A 33 12.33 6.01 4.58
CA ILE A 33 12.99 5.87 3.26
C ILE A 33 12.51 6.94 2.29
N LEU A 34 11.22 7.27 2.31
CA LEU A 34 10.60 8.22 1.39
C LEU A 34 10.67 9.67 1.89
N ASP A 35 11.16 9.89 3.11
CA ASP A 35 11.19 11.19 3.79
C ASP A 35 9.81 11.88 3.81
N ILE A 36 8.77 11.09 4.10
CA ILE A 36 7.38 11.58 4.20
C ILE A 36 6.80 11.31 5.58
N GLY A 37 5.84 12.12 6.00
CA GLY A 37 5.11 11.86 7.24
C GLY A 37 4.19 10.64 7.13
N PRO A 38 3.94 9.91 8.24
CA PRO A 38 2.99 8.78 8.27
C PRO A 38 1.56 9.19 7.90
N GLY A 39 1.17 10.43 8.19
CA GLY A 39 -0.12 10.98 7.76
C GLY A 39 -0.25 11.09 6.24
N THR A 40 0.83 11.47 5.54
CA THR A 40 0.86 11.54 4.07
C THR A 40 0.72 10.15 3.47
N LEU A 41 1.50 9.18 3.97
CA LEU A 41 1.44 7.80 3.51
C LEU A 41 0.06 7.18 3.74
N ASN A 42 -0.54 7.36 4.91
CA ASN A 42 -1.88 6.84 5.20
C ASN A 42 -2.95 7.45 4.29
N LYS A 43 -2.85 8.75 3.99
CA LYS A 43 -3.79 9.43 3.10
C LYS A 43 -3.70 8.85 1.68
N GLU A 44 -2.50 8.70 1.15
CA GLU A 44 -2.29 8.13 -0.19
C GLU A 44 -2.75 6.68 -0.28
N LEU A 45 -2.42 5.86 0.73
CA LEU A 45 -2.89 4.47 0.80
C LEU A 45 -4.42 4.40 0.84
N HIS A 46 -5.06 5.24 1.65
CA HIS A 46 -6.52 5.27 1.73
C HIS A 46 -7.17 5.62 0.38
N GLN A 47 -6.64 6.63 -0.32
CA GLN A 47 -7.11 7.01 -1.66
C GLN A 47 -6.93 5.87 -2.68
N PHE A 48 -5.79 5.19 -2.64
CA PHE A 48 -5.50 4.04 -3.48
C PHE A 48 -6.50 2.89 -3.26
N TYR A 49 -6.75 2.53 -2.00
CA TYR A 49 -7.69 1.46 -1.66
C TYR A 49 -9.14 1.78 -2.08
N GLU A 50 -9.60 3.01 -1.87
CA GLU A 50 -10.94 3.42 -2.30
C GLU A 50 -11.07 3.43 -3.84
N ALA A 51 -10.03 3.85 -4.57
CA ALA A 51 -10.00 3.78 -6.03
C ALA A 51 -10.07 2.32 -6.53
N ARG A 52 -9.29 1.41 -5.95
CA ARG A 52 -9.31 -0.03 -6.28
C ARG A 52 -10.67 -0.65 -5.97
N LYS A 53 -11.26 -0.31 -4.82
CA LYS A 53 -12.59 -0.79 -4.42
C LYS A 53 -13.66 -0.35 -5.40
N LYS A 54 -13.59 0.89 -5.89
CA LYS A 54 -14.51 1.40 -6.93
C LYS A 54 -14.32 0.67 -8.26
N GLU A 55 -13.07 0.44 -8.68
CA GLU A 55 -12.73 -0.34 -9.87
C GLU A 55 -13.28 -1.77 -9.79
N LEU A 56 -13.08 -2.45 -8.65
CA LEU A 56 -13.58 -3.80 -8.40
C LEU A 56 -15.11 -3.86 -8.44
N LYS A 57 -15.80 -2.91 -7.80
CA LYS A 57 -17.26 -2.81 -7.87
C LYS A 57 -17.75 -2.67 -9.31
N LYS A 58 -17.13 -1.77 -10.08
CA LYS A 58 -17.47 -1.55 -11.48
C LYS A 58 -17.32 -2.83 -12.31
N ARG A 59 -16.25 -3.60 -12.10
CA ARG A 59 -16.03 -4.89 -12.78
C ARG A 59 -17.05 -5.97 -12.39
N ILE A 60 -17.58 -5.94 -11.17
CA ILE A 60 -18.61 -6.88 -10.70
C ILE A 60 -20.00 -6.45 -11.19
N GLU A 61 -20.27 -5.15 -11.31
CA GLU A 61 -21.55 -4.62 -11.78
C GLU A 61 -21.69 -4.64 -13.31
N GLU A 62 -20.59 -4.53 -14.05
CA GLU A 62 -20.56 -4.54 -15.53
C GLU A 62 -20.19 -5.90 -16.13
N GLY A 63 -19.82 -6.89 -15.31
CA GLY A 63 -19.44 -8.25 -15.73
C GLY A 63 -20.54 -9.27 -15.49
#